data_AF-A0A1V9EL97-F1
#
_entry.id   AF-A0A1V9EL97-F1
#
_cell.length_a   1.000
_cell.length_b   1.000
_cell.length_c   1.000
_cell.angle_alpha   90.00
_cell.angle_beta   90.00
_cell.angle_gamma   90.00
#
_symmetry.space_group_name_H-M   'P 1'
#
loop_
_entity.id
_entity.type
_entity.pdbx_description
1 polymer ?
#
loop_
_entity_poly.entity_id
_entity_poly.type
_entity_poly.pdbx_seq_one_letter_code
_entity_poly.pdbx_strand_id
1 'polypeptide(L)'
;MVQLGKSRRLLNPTERAAEILFGLIMALTFTCSISVANGRQMEIRQLLIGAVGCNLAWGIVDAIMFLIGVLAQKSRNKAIFDAIQNSDKDEAGKYLADILPPVVSSVILPEELEQIRIKLSDLPNTTGKVRLSARDIMKAIGIFLLIFLSTLLVAVPFLFIHNSIFALRISNLIAIVMMFLCGWSVARYVGFSTWLMGIAMVVVGVLLVFVTIALGG
;
A
#
# COMPACT_ATOMS: atom_id res chain seq x y z
N MET A 1 -20.05 -4.44 8.02
CA MET A 1 -19.56 -3.58 9.14
C MET A 1 -18.25 -2.95 8.70
N VAL A 2 -18.28 -1.67 8.34
CA VAL A 2 -17.06 -0.89 8.04
C VAL A 2 -16.36 -0.61 9.37
N GLN A 3 -15.16 -1.17 9.58
CA GLN A 3 -14.37 -0.88 10.78
C GLN A 3 -13.79 0.53 10.70
N LEU A 4 -14.59 1.53 11.11
CA LEU A 4 -14.16 2.89 11.41
C LEU A 4 -13.55 2.92 12.81
N GLY A 5 -12.31 2.45 12.94
CA GLY A 5 -11.64 2.45 14.23
C GLY A 5 -10.19 2.01 14.14
N LYS A 6 -9.29 2.99 14.23
CA LYS A 6 -7.87 2.90 14.62
C LYS A 6 -7.31 1.48 14.55
N SER A 7 -7.15 0.94 13.34
CA SER A 7 -6.76 -0.46 13.21
C SER A 7 -5.32 -0.60 13.72
N ARG A 8 -5.15 -1.35 14.81
CA ARG A 8 -3.86 -1.86 15.31
C ARG A 8 -3.21 -2.85 14.32
N ARG A 9 -3.53 -2.79 13.02
CA ARG A 9 -3.00 -3.67 11.99
C ARG A 9 -2.08 -2.87 11.07
N LEU A 10 -1.01 -3.52 10.61
CA LEU A 10 0.15 -2.90 9.95
C LEU A 10 -0.18 -1.91 8.81
N LEU A 11 -1.24 -2.17 8.03
CA LEU A 11 -1.83 -1.35 6.96
C LEU A 11 -3.35 -1.57 6.91
N ASN A 12 -4.15 -0.65 6.35
CA ASN A 12 -5.55 -0.99 6.04
C ASN A 12 -5.59 -2.09 4.96
N PRO A 13 -6.60 -2.99 4.93
CA PRO A 13 -6.61 -4.11 3.99
C PRO A 13 -6.54 -3.71 2.51
N THR A 14 -7.08 -2.54 2.18
CA THR A 14 -7.01 -1.92 0.85
C THR A 14 -5.60 -1.49 0.46
N GLU A 15 -4.90 -0.77 1.35
CA GLU A 15 -3.50 -0.38 1.15
C GLU A 15 -2.62 -1.62 0.98
N ARG A 16 -2.77 -2.59 1.88
CA ARG A 16 -2.04 -3.87 1.84
C ARG A 16 -2.22 -4.60 0.50
N ALA A 17 -3.44 -4.58 -0.02
CA ALA A 17 -3.76 -5.24 -1.28
C ALA A 17 -3.20 -4.49 -2.49
N ALA A 18 -3.20 -3.16 -2.45
CA ALA A 18 -2.58 -2.33 -3.48
C ALA A 18 -1.08 -2.58 -3.56
N GLU A 19 -0.37 -2.63 -2.43
CA GLU A 19 1.08 -2.88 -2.41
C GLU A 19 1.44 -4.27 -2.97
N ILE A 20 0.70 -5.31 -2.57
CA ILE A 20 0.89 -6.66 -3.12
C ILE A 20 0.63 -6.65 -4.63
N LEU A 21 -0.44 -5.98 -5.09
CA LEU A 21 -0.79 -5.93 -6.51
C LEU A 21 0.29 -5.23 -7.33
N PHE A 22 0.80 -4.08 -6.87
CA PHE A 22 1.86 -3.36 -7.56
C PHE A 22 3.16 -4.17 -7.61
N GLY A 23 3.56 -4.80 -6.51
CA GLY A 23 4.73 -5.68 -6.47
C GLY A 23 4.61 -6.86 -7.43
N LEU A 24 3.43 -7.50 -7.50
CA LEU A 24 3.15 -8.58 -8.44
C LEU A 24 3.20 -8.10 -9.90
N ILE A 25 2.60 -6.95 -10.22
CA ILE A 25 2.60 -6.41 -11.59
C ILE A 25 4.03 -6.04 -12.03
N MET A 26 4.83 -5.44 -11.14
CA MET A 26 6.24 -5.12 -11.41
C MET A 26 7.06 -6.38 -11.70
N ALA A 27 6.94 -7.40 -10.84
CA ALA A 27 7.65 -8.66 -11.00
C ALA A 27 7.26 -9.41 -12.29
N LEU A 28 5.95 -9.46 -12.57
CA LEU A 28 5.41 -10.06 -13.79
C LEU A 28 5.86 -9.29 -15.02
N THR A 29 5.86 -7.97 -14.97
CA THR A 29 6.37 -7.14 -16.06
C THR A 29 7.82 -7.51 -16.35
N PHE A 30 8.72 -7.42 -15.35
CA PHE A 30 10.14 -7.70 -15.56
C PHE A 30 10.41 -9.11 -16.09
N THR A 31 9.72 -10.12 -15.54
CA THR A 31 9.87 -11.52 -15.99
C THR A 31 9.27 -11.77 -17.37
N CYS A 32 8.13 -11.14 -17.72
CA CYS A 32 7.55 -11.21 -19.05
C CYS A 32 8.39 -10.46 -20.09
N SER A 33 8.93 -9.29 -19.77
CA SER A 33 9.82 -8.50 -20.63
C SER A 33 11.08 -9.27 -21.01
N ILE A 34 11.75 -9.86 -20.01
CA ILE A 34 12.90 -10.77 -20.24
C ILE A 34 12.47 -11.97 -21.09
N SER A 35 11.27 -12.51 -20.85
CA SER A 35 10.77 -13.65 -21.63
C SER A 35 10.51 -13.33 -23.09
N VAL A 36 10.03 -12.13 -23.41
CA VAL A 36 9.80 -11.68 -24.78
C VAL A 36 11.13 -11.33 -25.46
N ALA A 37 12.06 -10.70 -24.74
CA ALA A 37 13.36 -10.29 -25.27
C ALA A 37 14.30 -11.46 -25.60
N ASN A 38 14.34 -12.51 -24.76
CA ASN A 38 15.36 -13.57 -24.85
C ASN A 38 14.85 -14.91 -25.45
N GLY A 39 13.55 -15.04 -25.74
CA GLY A 39 13.00 -16.21 -26.45
C GLY A 39 13.40 -17.58 -25.84
N ARG A 40 13.95 -18.50 -26.65
CA ARG A 40 14.34 -19.87 -26.22
C ARG A 40 15.69 -19.96 -25.50
N GLN A 41 16.50 -18.89 -25.45
CA GLN A 41 17.82 -18.87 -24.78
C GLN A 41 17.76 -18.36 -23.33
N MET A 42 16.57 -18.33 -22.71
CA MET A 42 16.39 -17.88 -21.35
C MET A 42 17.07 -18.79 -20.32
N GLU A 43 18.15 -18.31 -19.72
CA GLU A 43 18.71 -18.91 -18.50
C GLU A 43 17.76 -18.67 -17.31
N ILE A 44 17.30 -19.74 -16.67
CA ILE A 44 16.48 -19.67 -15.44
C ILE A 44 17.14 -18.85 -14.35
N ARG A 45 18.48 -18.89 -14.28
CA ARG A 45 19.24 -18.09 -13.34
C ARG A 45 19.00 -16.58 -13.53
N GLN A 46 18.88 -16.11 -14.77
CA GLN A 46 18.59 -14.71 -15.06
C GLN A 46 17.15 -14.34 -14.66
N LEU A 47 16.18 -15.22 -14.94
CA LEU A 47 14.78 -15.04 -14.50
C LEU A 47 14.65 -15.01 -12.97
N LEU A 48 15.35 -15.90 -12.27
CA LEU A 48 15.35 -15.98 -10.82
C LEU A 48 15.99 -14.73 -10.19
N ILE A 49 17.17 -14.33 -10.67
CA ILE A 49 17.86 -13.12 -10.18
C ILE A 49 17.01 -11.88 -10.47
N GLY A 50 16.42 -11.78 -11.67
CA GLY A 50 15.52 -10.69 -12.05
C GLY A 50 14.29 -10.62 -11.16
N ALA A 51 13.58 -11.74 -10.97
CA ALA A 51 12.38 -11.80 -10.13
C ALA A 51 12.68 -11.47 -8.66
N VAL A 52 13.72 -12.08 -8.08
CA VAL A 52 14.10 -11.84 -6.67
C VAL A 52 14.60 -10.40 -6.47
N GLY A 53 15.45 -9.91 -7.39
CA GLY A 53 15.98 -8.55 -7.34
C GLY A 53 14.89 -7.49 -7.48
N CYS A 54 13.97 -7.66 -8.43
CA CYS A 54 12.82 -6.77 -8.61
C CYS A 54 11.93 -6.75 -7.35
N ASN A 55 11.58 -7.93 -6.81
CA ASN A 55 10.78 -8.05 -5.59
C ASN A 55 11.44 -7.39 -4.37
N LEU A 56 12.75 -7.58 -4.22
CA LEU A 56 13.52 -6.97 -3.13
C LEU A 56 13.50 -5.45 -3.24
N ALA A 57 13.81 -4.92 -4.43
CA ALA A 57 13.82 -3.48 -4.69
C ALA A 57 12.45 -2.86 -4.42
N TRP A 58 11.38 -3.48 -4.93
CA TRP A 58 10.01 -2.99 -4.73
C TRP A 58 9.62 -2.97 -3.25
N GLY A 59 9.88 -4.04 -2.50
CA GLY A 59 9.59 -4.06 -1.07
C GLY A 59 10.32 -2.95 -0.30
N ILE A 60 11.56 -2.62 -0.68
CA ILE A 60 12.32 -1.53 -0.05
C ILE A 60 11.65 -0.18 -0.35
N VAL A 61 11.24 0.05 -1.60
CA VAL A 61 10.53 1.26 -2.01
C VAL A 61 9.25 1.44 -1.20
N ASP A 62 8.43 0.40 -1.05
CA ASP A 62 7.19 0.46 -0.29
C ASP A 62 7.43 0.75 1.20
N ALA A 63 8.46 0.14 1.80
CA ALA A 63 8.83 0.42 3.19
C ALA A 63 9.24 1.90 3.38
N ILE A 64 10.01 2.46 2.43
CA ILE A 64 10.42 3.87 2.46
C ILE A 64 9.19 4.78 2.25
N MET A 65 8.34 4.48 1.26
CA MET A 65 7.13 5.26 0.99
C MET A 65 6.16 5.24 2.17
N PHE A 66 6.02 4.10 2.85
CA PHE A 66 5.29 4.01 4.11
C PHE A 66 5.86 4.95 5.18
N LEU A 67 7.18 4.96 5.37
CA LEU A 67 7.83 5.85 6.35
C LEU A 67 7.64 7.33 5.99
N ILE A 68 7.73 7.67 4.70
CA ILE A 68 7.43 9.02 4.20
C ILE A 68 5.97 9.38 4.49
N GLY A 69 5.02 8.48 4.23
CA GLY A 69 3.61 8.67 4.53
C GLY A 69 3.35 8.90 6.02
N VAL A 70 3.99 8.12 6.89
CA VAL A 70 3.94 8.31 8.35
C VAL A 70 4.49 9.67 8.76
N LEU A 71 5.62 10.08 8.18
CA LEU A 71 6.24 11.37 8.47
C LEU A 71 5.36 12.53 8.00
N ALA A 72 4.82 12.46 6.79
CA ALA A 72 3.90 13.42 6.22
C ALA A 72 2.63 13.55 7.07
N GLN A 73 2.05 12.42 7.50
CA GLN A 73 0.86 12.43 8.35
C GLN A 73 1.14 13.07 9.71
N LYS A 74 2.25 12.70 10.37
CA LYS A 74 2.62 13.32 11.65
C LYS A 74 2.92 14.81 11.48
N SER A 75 3.55 15.21 10.39
CA SER A 75 3.82 16.61 10.08
C SER A 75 2.56 17.40 9.81
N ARG A 76 1.60 16.84 9.07
CA ARG A 76 0.29 17.46 8.84
C ARG A 76 -0.50 17.60 10.13
N ASN A 77 -0.53 16.56 10.96
CA ASN A 77 -1.20 16.60 12.26
C ASN A 77 -0.59 17.69 13.17
N LYS A 78 0.75 17.83 13.16
CA LYS A 78 1.43 18.90 13.89
C LYS A 78 1.09 20.27 13.31
N ALA A 79 1.12 20.44 12.00
CA ALA A 79 0.80 21.71 11.35
C ALA A 79 -0.65 22.15 11.65
N ILE A 80 -1.61 21.22 11.65
CA ILE A 80 -2.99 21.46 12.08
C ILE A 80 -3.04 21.93 13.54
N PHE A 81 -2.34 21.24 14.42
CA PHE A 81 -2.30 21.59 15.84
C PHE A 81 -1.69 22.97 16.07
N ASP A 82 -0.55 23.26 15.42
CA ASP A 82 0.12 24.55 15.49
C ASP A 82 -0.78 25.67 14.92
N ALA A 83 -1.52 25.42 13.83
CA ALA A 83 -2.46 26.39 13.27
C ALA A 83 -3.58 26.71 14.25
N ILE A 84 -4.19 25.70 14.89
CA ILE A 84 -5.25 25.89 15.89
C ILE A 84 -4.73 26.67 17.11
N GLN A 85 -3.48 26.47 17.51
CA GLN A 85 -2.89 27.20 18.65
C GLN A 85 -2.50 28.65 18.35
N ASN A 86 -2.09 28.94 17.11
CA ASN A 86 -1.60 30.28 16.74
C ASN A 86 -2.67 31.16 16.07
N SER A 87 -3.82 30.61 15.68
CA SER A 87 -4.93 31.36 15.08
C SER A 87 -5.86 31.97 16.13
N ASP A 88 -6.50 33.08 15.75
CA ASP A 88 -7.58 33.68 16.53
C ASP A 88 -8.80 32.75 16.61
N LYS A 89 -9.67 32.96 17.62
CA LYS A 89 -10.84 32.11 17.92
C LYS A 89 -11.68 31.77 16.69
N ASP A 90 -12.05 32.77 15.90
CA ASP A 90 -12.94 32.61 14.75
C ASP A 90 -12.27 31.88 13.57
N GLU A 91 -10.96 32.06 13.37
CA GLU A 91 -10.21 31.34 12.34
C GLU A 91 -9.97 29.88 12.74
N ALA A 92 -9.57 29.64 13.99
CA ALA A 92 -9.34 28.30 14.52
C ALA A 92 -10.61 27.43 14.46
N GLY A 93 -11.78 28.02 14.72
CA GLY A 93 -13.08 27.34 14.58
C GLY A 93 -13.37 26.89 13.15
N LYS A 94 -13.09 27.74 12.14
CA LYS A 94 -13.25 27.41 10.72
C LYS A 94 -12.28 26.31 10.28
N TYR A 95 -10.99 26.44 10.65
CA TYR A 95 -10.00 25.40 10.37
C TYR A 95 -10.41 24.05 10.95
N LEU A 96 -10.90 24.03 12.19
CA LEU A 96 -11.33 22.79 12.84
C LEU A 96 -12.53 22.15 12.11
N ALA A 97 -13.50 22.95 11.67
CA ALA A 97 -14.65 22.47 10.90
C ALA A 97 -14.24 21.89 9.53
N ASP A 98 -13.29 22.53 8.85
CA ASP A 98 -12.79 22.11 7.52
C ASP A 98 -11.95 20.81 7.57
N ILE A 99 -11.38 20.48 8.73
CA ILE A 99 -10.59 19.26 8.92
C ILE A 99 -11.48 18.04 9.20
N LEU A 100 -12.68 18.25 9.74
CA LEU A 100 -13.59 17.17 10.08
C LEU A 100 -14.15 16.50 8.81
N PRO A 101 -14.40 15.18 8.86
CA PRO A 101 -15.14 14.52 7.78
C PRO A 101 -16.49 15.22 7.54
N PRO A 102 -16.95 15.37 6.28
CA PRO A 102 -18.15 16.15 5.94
C PRO A 102 -19.41 15.76 6.73
N VAL A 103 -19.55 14.46 7.02
CA VAL A 103 -20.69 13.97 7.82
C VAL A 103 -20.62 14.49 9.26
N VAL A 104 -19.44 14.56 9.85
CA VAL A 104 -19.24 15.06 11.22
C VAL A 104 -19.38 16.57 11.27
N SER A 105 -18.82 17.30 10.30
CA SER A 105 -18.96 18.76 10.23
C SER A 105 -20.42 19.21 10.05
N SER A 106 -21.26 18.39 9.42
CA SER A 106 -22.70 18.68 9.21
C SER A 106 -23.58 18.53 10.47
N VAL A 107 -23.11 17.83 11.50
CA VAL A 107 -23.90 17.53 12.72
C VAL A 107 -23.31 18.14 13.99
N ILE A 108 -22.03 18.53 13.96
CA ILE A 108 -21.36 19.09 15.13
C ILE A 108 -21.85 20.51 15.40
N LEU A 109 -22.18 20.77 16.66
CA LEU A 109 -22.62 22.10 17.08
C LEU A 109 -21.43 23.06 17.19
N PRO A 110 -21.59 24.36 16.89
CA PRO A 110 -20.53 25.35 17.07
C PRO A 110 -19.95 25.38 18.48
N GLU A 111 -20.77 25.15 19.50
CA GLU A 111 -20.35 25.12 20.91
C GLU A 111 -19.45 23.91 21.21
N GLU A 112 -19.71 22.77 20.57
CA GLU A 112 -18.88 21.56 20.72
C GLU A 112 -17.53 21.74 20.04
N LEU A 113 -17.49 22.37 18.86
CA LEU A 113 -16.26 22.75 18.18
C LEU A 113 -15.40 23.68 19.05
N GLU A 114 -16.02 24.67 19.70
CA GLU A 114 -15.32 25.58 20.60
C GLU A 114 -14.74 24.86 21.83
N GLN A 115 -15.48 23.89 22.40
CA GLN A 115 -14.95 23.06 23.50
C GLN A 115 -13.74 22.23 23.07
N ILE A 116 -13.75 21.70 21.84
CA ILE A 116 -12.61 20.97 21.28
C ILE A 116 -11.43 21.91 21.09
N ARG A 117 -11.66 23.11 20.53
CA ARG A 117 -10.63 24.14 20.36
C ARG A 117 -9.97 24.50 21.69
N ILE A 118 -10.76 24.79 22.73
CA ILE A 118 -10.25 25.12 24.07
C ILE A 118 -9.37 23.97 24.61
N LYS A 119 -9.87 22.73 24.57
CA LYS A 119 -9.10 21.57 25.03
C LYS A 119 -7.80 21.37 24.24
N LEU A 120 -7.78 21.68 22.94
CA LEU A 120 -6.58 21.60 22.11
C LEU A 120 -5.59 22.73 22.40
N SER A 121 -6.09 23.93 22.71
CA SER A 121 -5.26 25.08 23.13
C SER A 121 -4.61 24.84 24.50
N ASP A 122 -5.28 24.12 25.40
CA ASP A 122 -4.75 23.78 26.73
C ASP A 122 -3.69 22.68 26.69
N LEU A 123 -3.53 21.97 25.57
CA LEU A 123 -2.50 20.94 25.44
C LEU A 123 -1.12 21.60 25.31
N PRO A 124 -0.09 21.05 26.00
CA PRO A 124 1.26 21.58 25.92
C PRO A 124 1.75 21.53 24.48
N ASN A 125 2.33 22.65 24.03
CA ASN A 125 2.96 22.76 22.72
C ASN A 125 4.00 21.66 22.54
N THR A 126 3.76 20.72 21.62
CA THR A 126 4.78 19.77 21.22
C THR A 126 5.81 20.47 20.32
N THR A 127 6.75 21.18 20.94
CA THR A 127 7.92 21.82 20.30
C THR A 127 8.90 20.81 19.70
N GLY A 128 8.66 19.50 19.88
CA GLY A 128 9.46 18.43 19.30
C GLY A 128 9.39 18.37 17.77
N LYS A 129 10.54 18.14 17.13
CA LYS A 129 10.59 17.78 15.71
C LYS A 129 9.81 16.50 15.47
N VAL A 130 9.04 16.45 14.38
CA VAL A 130 8.36 15.24 13.93
C VAL A 130 9.40 14.17 13.62
N ARG A 131 9.30 13.02 14.28
CA ARG A 131 10.26 11.91 14.15
C ARG A 131 9.55 10.59 13.91
N LEU A 132 10.24 9.71 13.20
CA LEU A 132 9.89 8.30 13.11
C LEU A 132 10.19 7.64 14.45
N SER A 133 9.26 6.81 14.91
CA SER A 133 9.44 6.00 16.11
C SER A 133 9.94 4.61 15.70
N ALA A 134 10.55 3.88 16.64
CA ALA A 134 10.93 2.48 16.42
C ALA A 134 9.73 1.61 16.00
N ARG A 135 8.51 1.95 16.46
CA ARG A 135 7.28 1.27 16.04
C ARG A 135 6.93 1.51 14.57
N ASP A 136 7.27 2.68 14.02
CA ASP A 136 7.03 2.98 12.60
C ASP A 136 8.01 2.20 11.73
N ILE A 137 9.27 2.11 12.15
CA ILE A 137 10.29 1.30 11.47
C ILE A 137 9.90 -0.19 11.49
N MET A 138 9.46 -0.72 12.64
CA MET A 138 8.98 -2.10 12.73
C MET A 138 7.80 -2.39 11.81
N LYS A 139 6.88 -1.42 11.63
CA LYS A 139 5.79 -1.56 10.67
C LYS A 139 6.31 -1.58 9.23
N ALA A 140 7.24 -0.68 8.89
CA ALA A 140 7.86 -0.64 7.56
C ALA A 140 8.56 -1.98 7.23
N ILE A 141 9.29 -2.55 8.19
CA ILE A 141 9.92 -3.87 8.05
C ILE A 141 8.86 -4.96 7.84
N GLY A 142 7.76 -4.94 8.61
CA GLY A 142 6.71 -5.93 8.44
C GLY A 142 5.97 -5.79 7.10
N ILE A 143 5.83 -4.57 6.56
CA ILE A 143 5.29 -4.32 5.21
C ILE A 143 6.25 -4.87 4.15
N PHE A 144 7.53 -4.53 4.24
CA PHE A 144 8.59 -5.07 3.40
C PHE A 144 8.56 -6.60 3.37
N LEU A 145 8.58 -7.25 4.53
CA LEU A 145 8.58 -8.70 4.64
C LEU A 145 7.31 -9.31 4.07
N LEU A 146 6.16 -8.70 4.32
CA LEU A 146 4.89 -9.17 3.78
C LEU A 146 4.89 -9.16 2.26
N ILE A 147 5.30 -8.05 1.64
CA ILE A 147 5.37 -7.90 0.19
C ILE A 147 6.42 -8.87 -0.37
N PHE A 148 7.64 -8.81 0.15
CA PHE A 148 8.76 -9.64 -0.30
C PHE A 148 8.42 -11.13 -0.25
N LEU A 149 7.88 -11.64 0.87
CA LEU A 149 7.50 -13.05 0.99
C LEU A 149 6.34 -13.40 0.05
N SER A 150 5.35 -12.52 -0.10
CA SER A 150 4.20 -12.78 -0.98
C SER A 150 4.62 -12.89 -2.45
N THR A 151 5.55 -12.04 -2.90
CA THR A 151 6.05 -12.04 -4.26
C THR A 151 7.15 -13.10 -4.47
N LEU A 152 7.86 -13.50 -3.41
CA LEU A 152 8.84 -14.59 -3.48
C LEU A 152 8.17 -15.92 -3.87
N LEU A 153 6.92 -16.16 -3.46
CA LEU A 153 6.15 -17.35 -3.89
C LEU A 153 6.05 -17.46 -5.43
N VAL A 154 5.98 -16.33 -6.13
CA VAL A 154 5.96 -16.28 -7.60
C VAL A 154 7.32 -16.66 -8.18
N ALA A 155 8.41 -16.45 -7.44
CA ALA A 155 9.77 -16.83 -7.85
C ALA A 155 10.13 -18.28 -7.51
N VAL A 156 9.43 -18.92 -6.56
CA VAL A 156 9.67 -20.32 -6.13
C VAL A 156 9.76 -21.32 -7.29
N PRO A 157 8.89 -21.30 -8.33
CA PRO A 157 8.96 -22.24 -9.43
C PRO A 157 10.31 -22.25 -10.14
N PHE A 158 11.00 -21.10 -10.23
CA PHE A 158 12.31 -20.99 -10.88
C PHE A 158 13.43 -21.67 -10.09
N LEU A 159 13.24 -21.99 -8.81
CA LEU A 159 14.22 -22.73 -8.00
C LEU A 159 14.20 -24.23 -8.28
N PHE A 160 13.04 -24.78 -8.63
CA PHE A 160 12.84 -26.23 -8.76
C PHE A 160 12.72 -26.69 -10.21
N ILE A 161 12.28 -25.81 -11.12
CA ILE A 161 11.93 -26.17 -12.49
C ILE A 161 13.03 -25.69 -13.45
N HIS A 162 13.66 -26.65 -14.12
CA HIS A 162 14.74 -26.44 -15.09
C HIS A 162 14.27 -26.04 -16.50
N ASN A 163 12.96 -26.08 -16.75
CA ASN A 163 12.36 -25.61 -18.01
C ASN A 163 11.78 -24.20 -17.82
N SER A 164 12.41 -23.19 -18.44
CA SER A 164 12.05 -21.77 -18.29
C SER A 164 10.59 -21.48 -18.66
N ILE A 165 10.08 -22.12 -19.72
CA ILE A 165 8.71 -21.91 -20.21
C ILE A 165 7.69 -22.49 -19.22
N PHE A 166 7.96 -23.69 -18.69
CA PHE A 166 7.08 -24.32 -17.71
C PHE A 166 7.11 -23.57 -16.37
N ALA A 167 8.30 -23.13 -15.93
CA ALA A 167 8.47 -22.32 -14.72
C ALA A 167 7.69 -21.00 -14.79
N LEU A 168 7.76 -20.29 -15.93
CA LEU A 168 6.99 -19.07 -16.17
C LEU A 168 5.48 -19.30 -16.09
N ARG A 169 4.96 -20.39 -16.68
CA ARG A 169 3.52 -20.69 -16.63
C ARG A 169 3.03 -20.94 -15.20
N ILE A 170 3.80 -21.69 -14.41
CA ILE A 170 3.46 -21.93 -13.00
C ILE A 170 3.57 -20.63 -12.19
N SER A 171 4.61 -19.84 -12.42
CA SER A 171 4.79 -18.52 -11.80
C SER A 171 3.58 -17.60 -12.06
N ASN A 172 3.14 -17.49 -13.32
CA ASN A 172 1.98 -16.71 -13.72
C ASN A 172 0.68 -17.23 -13.07
N LEU A 173 0.52 -18.56 -12.98
CA LEU A 173 -0.64 -19.16 -12.31
C LEU A 173 -0.68 -18.78 -10.82
N ILE A 174 0.46 -18.86 -10.12
CA ILE A 174 0.57 -18.45 -8.72
C ILE A 174 0.21 -16.97 -8.56
N ALA A 175 0.70 -16.11 -9.46
CA ALA A 175 0.42 -14.68 -9.42
C ALA A 175 -1.08 -14.38 -9.63
N ILE A 176 -1.74 -15.05 -10.58
CA ILE A 176 -3.19 -14.92 -10.81
C ILE A 176 -3.99 -15.32 -9.57
N VAL A 177 -3.62 -16.45 -8.93
CA VAL A 177 -4.29 -16.91 -7.70
C VAL A 177 -4.08 -15.89 -6.56
N MET A 178 -2.86 -15.38 -6.39
CA MET A 178 -2.54 -14.33 -5.43
C MET A 178 -3.38 -13.06 -5.66
N MET A 179 -3.47 -12.58 -6.92
CA MET A 179 -4.28 -11.41 -7.28
C MET A 179 -5.77 -11.61 -6.95
N PHE A 180 -6.30 -12.80 -7.24
CA PHE A 180 -7.68 -13.16 -6.91
C PHE A 180 -7.92 -13.16 -5.39
N LEU A 181 -7.04 -13.79 -4.61
CA LEU A 181 -7.12 -13.82 -3.14
C LEU A 181 -7.00 -12.41 -2.54
N CYS A 182 -6.16 -11.57 -3.15
CA CYS A 182 -6.01 -10.18 -2.77
C CYS A 182 -7.33 -9.40 -2.98
N GLY A 183 -7.93 -9.52 -4.16
CA GLY A 183 -9.24 -8.91 -4.44
C GLY A 183 -10.37 -9.44 -3.57
N TRP A 184 -10.36 -10.74 -3.24
CA TRP A 184 -11.28 -11.33 -2.27
C TRP A 184 -11.12 -10.67 -0.89
N SER A 185 -9.90 -10.56 -0.39
CA SER A 185 -9.59 -9.94 0.90
C SER A 185 -10.10 -8.49 0.97
N VAL A 186 -9.90 -7.71 -0.11
CA VAL A 186 -10.40 -6.33 -0.23
C VAL A 186 -11.93 -6.28 -0.21
N ALA A 187 -12.61 -7.13 -0.98
CA ALA A 187 -14.07 -7.15 -1.01
C ALA A 187 -14.70 -7.38 0.36
N ARG A 188 -14.10 -8.26 1.17
CA ARG A 188 -14.56 -8.50 2.55
C ARG A 188 -14.45 -7.25 3.43
N TYR A 189 -13.50 -6.37 3.15
CA TYR A 189 -13.31 -5.12 3.89
C TYR A 189 -14.27 -4.00 3.42
N VAL A 190 -14.44 -3.86 2.11
CA VAL A 190 -15.24 -2.77 1.51
C VAL A 190 -16.74 -3.12 1.47
N GLY A 191 -17.12 -4.39 1.62
CA GLY A 191 -18.51 -4.85 1.60
C GLY A 191 -19.06 -5.15 0.20
N PHE A 192 -18.19 -5.27 -0.80
CA PHE A 192 -18.56 -5.70 -2.16
C PHE A 192 -18.61 -7.22 -2.29
N SER A 193 -19.13 -7.72 -3.41
CA SER A 193 -19.11 -9.16 -3.70
C SER A 193 -17.67 -9.65 -3.92
N THR A 194 -17.30 -10.72 -3.22
CA THR A 194 -15.92 -11.20 -3.16
C THR A 194 -15.41 -11.76 -4.47
N TRP A 195 -16.31 -12.41 -5.23
CA TRP A 195 -15.99 -12.97 -6.54
C TRP A 195 -15.78 -11.89 -7.59
N LEU A 196 -16.64 -10.87 -7.63
CA LEU A 196 -16.49 -9.77 -8.60
C LEU A 196 -15.18 -9.03 -8.39
N MET A 197 -14.84 -8.71 -7.14
CA MET A 197 -13.61 -7.97 -6.85
C MET A 197 -12.34 -8.81 -7.07
N GLY A 198 -12.40 -10.10 -6.77
CA GLY A 198 -11.32 -11.05 -7.11
C GLY A 198 -11.08 -11.13 -8.62
N ILE A 199 -12.14 -11.29 -9.41
CA ILE A 199 -12.05 -11.35 -10.88
C ILE A 199 -11.58 -9.99 -11.44
N ALA A 200 -12.14 -8.88 -10.96
CA ALA A 200 -11.76 -7.55 -11.40
C ALA A 200 -10.27 -7.27 -11.15
N MET A 201 -9.74 -7.65 -9.99
CA MET A 201 -8.32 -7.54 -9.67
C MET A 201 -7.44 -8.34 -10.62
N VAL A 202 -7.83 -9.57 -10.95
CA VAL A 202 -7.10 -10.40 -11.94
C VAL A 202 -7.13 -9.73 -13.31
N VAL A 203 -8.30 -9.27 -13.77
CA VAL A 203 -8.44 -8.62 -15.08
C VAL A 203 -7.56 -7.37 -15.18
N VAL A 204 -7.58 -6.52 -14.14
CA VAL A 204 -6.72 -5.33 -14.07
C VAL A 204 -5.25 -5.71 -14.11
N GLY A 205 -4.84 -6.71 -13.33
CA GLY A 205 -3.45 -7.19 -13.32
C GLY A 205 -2.99 -7.71 -14.69
N VAL A 206 -3.81 -8.53 -15.35
CA VAL A 206 -3.53 -9.05 -16.70
C VAL A 206 -3.43 -7.93 -17.72
N LEU A 207 -4.35 -6.95 -17.69
CA LEU A 207 -4.31 -5.79 -18.58
C LEU A 207 -3.03 -4.97 -18.40
N LEU A 208 -2.62 -4.72 -17.15
CA LEU A 208 -1.41 -3.96 -16.86
C LEU A 208 -0.15 -4.67 -17.35
N VAL A 209 -0.06 -5.99 -17.14
CA VAL A 209 1.05 -6.81 -17.68
C VAL A 209 1.06 -6.77 -19.21
N PHE A 210 -0.11 -6.82 -19.86
CA PHE A 210 -0.18 -6.74 -21.31
C PHE A 210 0.30 -5.38 -21.84
N VAL A 211 -0.10 -4.29 -21.18
CA VAL A 211 0.32 -2.93 -21.52
C VAL A 211 1.83 -2.76 -21.34
N THR A 212 2.41 -3.25 -20.26
CA THR A 212 3.86 -3.12 -20.04
C THR A 212 4.67 -3.90 -21.07
N ILE A 213 4.25 -5.12 -21.42
CA ILE A 213 4.86 -5.89 -22.51
C ILE A 213 4.78 -5.13 -23.84
N ALA A 214 3.62 -4.53 -24.14
CA ALA A 214 3.42 -3.78 -25.38
C ALA A 214 4.29 -2.51 -25.47
N LEU A 215 4.64 -1.91 -24.32
CA LEU A 215 5.48 -0.71 -24.24
C LEU A 215 6.99 -0.98 -24.29
N GLY A 216 7.40 -2.23 -24.53
CA GLY A 216 8.81 -2.61 -24.67
C GLY A 216 9.38 -3.36 -23.47
N GLY A 217 8.57 -3.49 -22.41
CA GLY A 217 8.88 -4.35 -21.28
C GLY A 217 9.78 -3.75 -20.21
#